data_AF-A0A915PLZ5-F1
#
_entry.id   AF-A0A915PLZ5-F1
#
_cell.length_a   1.000
_cell.length_b   1.000
_cell.length_c   1.000
_cell.angle_alpha   90.00
_cell.angle_beta   90.00
_cell.angle_gamma   90.00
#
_symmetry.space_group_name_H-M   'P 1'
#
loop_
_entity.id
_entity.type
_entity.pdbx_description
1 polymer ?
#
loop_
_entity_poly.entity_id
_entity_poly.type
_entity_poly.pdbx_seq_one_letter_code
_entity_poly.pdbx_strand_id
1 'polypeptide(L)' 'MYVHICVGVGFEHRKYHRDCSLLHHNSRVIAGTRLLSNYNVSIPFDVRWPVKV' A
#
# COMPACT_ATOMS: atom_id res chain seq x y z
N MET A 1 -16.66 3.59 0.51
CA MET A 1 -15.38 3.18 1.10
C MET A 1 -14.54 2.43 0.09
N TYR A 2 -13.28 2.79 -0.03
CA TYR A 2 -12.26 2.12 -0.85
C TYR A 2 -10.93 2.21 -0.10
N VAL A 3 -9.96 1.39 -0.50
CA VAL A 3 -8.66 1.25 0.15
C VAL A 3 -7.58 1.55 -0.89
N HIS A 4 -6.68 2.47 -0.52
CA HIS A 4 -5.45 2.76 -1.25
C HIS A 4 -4.27 2.30 -0.42
N ILE A 5 -3.45 1.43 -0.99
CA ILE A 5 -2.21 0.96 -0.39
C ILE A 5 -1.07 1.50 -1.24
N CYS A 6 -0.10 2.12 -0.59
CA CYS A 6 1.14 2.59 -1.19
C CYS A 6 2.30 2.14 -0.31
N VAL A 7 3.33 1.57 -0.94
CA VAL A 7 4.57 1.13 -0.30
C VAL A 7 5.72 1.83 -1.01
N GLY A 8 6.66 2.38 -0.25
CA GLY A 8 7.85 3.03 -0.77
C GLY A 8 9.07 2.69 0.07
N VAL A 9 10.25 3.07 -0.43
CA VAL A 9 11.51 2.84 0.27
C VAL A 9 11.72 3.98 1.26
N GLY A 10 11.85 3.68 2.54
CA GLY A 10 12.18 4.70 3.53
C GLY A 10 13.64 5.13 3.42
N PHE A 11 13.90 6.32 2.87
CA PHE A 11 15.19 7.01 3.00
C PHE A 11 15.10 8.04 4.12
N GLU A 12 16.12 8.13 4.99
CA GLU A 12 16.15 9.00 6.19
C GLU A 12 16.08 10.51 5.89
N HIS A 13 16.03 10.93 4.62
CA HIS A 13 16.01 12.34 4.24
C HIS A 13 14.75 12.73 3.45
N ARG A 14 13.87 13.45 4.18
CA ARG A 14 12.73 14.29 3.73
C ARG A 14 11.37 13.60 3.55
N LYS A 15 10.59 13.65 4.65
CA LYS A 15 9.21 13.16 4.81
C LYS A 15 8.12 14.07 4.20
N TYR A 16 8.27 14.59 2.99
CA TYR A 16 7.22 15.42 2.38
C TYR A 16 6.61 14.84 1.10
N HIS A 17 7.29 13.92 0.43
CA HIS A 17 6.72 13.16 -0.67
C HIS A 17 6.48 11.72 -0.21
N ARG A 18 5.24 11.24 -0.36
CA ARG A 18 4.95 9.80 -0.25
C ARG A 18 5.63 9.15 -1.44
N ASP A 19 6.84 8.66 -1.23
CA ASP A 19 7.43 7.74 -2.19
C ASP A 19 6.58 6.47 -2.18
N CYS A 20 6.03 6.13 -3.34
CA CYS A 20 5.25 4.91 -3.54
C CYS A 20 5.90 4.04 -4.63
N SER A 21 7.19 4.27 -4.90
CA SER A 21 7.98 3.63 -5.96
C SER A 21 7.99 2.10 -5.93
N LEU A 22 7.71 1.47 -4.78
CA LEU A 22 7.72 0.02 -4.67
C LEU A 22 6.41 -0.62 -5.11
N LEU A 23 5.27 -0.14 -4.60
CA LEU A 23 4.00 -0.81 -4.82
C LEU A 23 2.81 0.13 -4.61
N HIS A 24 1.81 -0.03 -5.48
CA HIS A 24 0.53 0.65 -5.40
C HIS A 24 -0.62 -0.33 -5.60
N HIS A 25 -1.66 -0.19 -4.79
CA HIS A 25 -2.92 -0.92 -4.99
C HIS A 25 -4.11 0.00 -4.71
N ASN A 26 -5.07 -0.03 -5.62
CA ASN A 26 -6.32 0.71 -5.52
C ASN A 26 -7.47 -0.29 -5.56
N SER A 27 -8.22 -0.41 -4.46
CA SER A 27 -9.40 -1.24 -4.46
C SER A 27 -10.53 -0.59 -5.26
N ARG A 28 -11.47 -1.41 -5.75
CA ARG A 28 -12.81 -0.93 -6.07
C ARG A 28 -13.53 -0.52 -4.78
N VAL A 29 -14.72 0.07 -4.90
CA VAL A 29 -15.55 0.37 -3.72
C VAL A 29 -15.86 -0.93 -2.97
N ILE A 30 -15.45 -1.01 -1.71
CA ILE A 30 -15.59 -2.22 -0.87
C ILE A 30 -16.81 -2.17 0.05
N ALA A 31 -17.32 -0.97 0.34
CA ALA A 31 -18.53 -0.76 1.14
C ALA A 31 -19.10 0.64 0.93
N GLY A 32 -20.38 0.84 1.25
CA GLY A 32 -21.03 2.16 1.28
C GLY A 32 -20.66 2.92 2.56
N THR A 33 -21.38 2.63 3.64
CA THR A 33 -21.30 3.34 4.93
C THR A 33 -20.56 2.59 6.03
N ARG A 34 -20.62 1.25 6.05
CA ARG A 34 -19.94 0.42 7.05
C ARG A 34 -19.46 -0.88 6.42
N LEU A 35 -18.24 -1.27 6.78
CA LEU A 35 -17.68 -2.58 6.46
C LEU A 35 -17.83 -3.49 7.69
N LEU A 36 -18.52 -4.62 7.54
CA LEU A 36 -18.79 -5.57 8.64
C LEU A 36 -17.85 -6.80 8.62
N SER A 37 -17.05 -6.94 7.57
CA SER A 37 -16.17 -8.09 7.34
C SER A 37 -14.75 -7.63 7.03
N ASN A 38 -13.79 -8.56 7.03
CA ASN A 38 -12.41 -8.24 6.72
C ASN A 38 -12.22 -8.04 5.21
N TYR A 39 -11.49 -6.99 4.83
CA TYR A 39 -11.00 -6.80 3.47
C TYR A 39 -9.56 -7.31 3.40
N ASN A 40 -9.34 -8.38 2.64
CA ASN A 40 -8.02 -8.96 2.39
C ASN A 40 -7.63 -8.75 0.93
N VAL A 41 -6.37 -8.36 0.70
CA VAL A 41 -5.79 -8.23 -0.64
C VAL A 41 -4.39 -8.83 -0.66
N SER A 42 -4.10 -9.61 -1.69
CA SER A 42 -2.75 -10.09 -2.02
C SER A 42 -2.23 -9.26 -3.19
N ILE A 43 -1.15 -8.52 -2.96
CA ILE A 43 -0.55 -7.68 -3.98
C ILE A 43 0.75 -8.34 -4.40
N PRO A 44 0.89 -8.78 -5.67
CA PRO A 44 2.12 -9.39 -6.14
C PRO A 44 3.26 -8.37 -6.09
N PHE A 45 4.45 -8.87 -5.75
CA PHE A 45 5.65 -8.05 -5.62
C PHE A 45 6.83 -8.83 -6.20
N ASP A 46 7.24 -8.44 -7.40
CA ASP A 46 8.18 -9.21 -8.22
C ASP A 46 9.64 -8.81 -8.00
N VAL A 47 9.91 -7.93 -7.05
CA VAL A 47 11.27 -7.53 -6.66
C VAL A 47 11.60 -8.03 -5.26
N ARG A 48 12.88 -8.28 -4.98
CA ARG A 48 13.31 -8.75 -3.66
C ARG A 48 12.97 -7.67 -2.62
N TRP A 49 12.34 -8.08 -1.51
CA TRP A 49 12.06 -7.15 -0.41
C TRP A 49 13.36 -6.48 0.04
N PRO A 50 13.40 -5.13 0.17
CA PRO A 50 14.58 -4.45 0.69
C PRO A 50 14.74 -4.83 2.16
N VAL A 51 15.52 -5.86 2.43
CA VAL A 51 15.92 -6.24 3.78
C VAL A 51 16.97 -5.22 4.21
N LYS A 52 16.74 -4.54 5.34
CA LYS A 52 17.75 -3.68 5.94
C LYS A 52 18.92 -4.58 6.36
N VAL A 53 20.05 -4.47 5.66
CA VAL A 53 21.33 -5.11 6.02
C VAL A 53 22.00 -4.28 7.09
#